data_AF-A0A3D3EDV3-F1
#
_entry.id   AF-A0A3D3EDV3-F1
#
_cell.length_a   1.000
_cell.length_b   1.000
_cell.length_c   1.000
_cell.angle_alpha   90.00
_cell.angle_beta   90.00
_cell.angle_gamma   90.00
#
_symmetry.space_group_name_H-M   'P 1'
#
loop_
_entity.id
_entity.type
_entity.pdbx_description
1 polymer ?
#
loop_
_entity_poly.entity_id
_entity_poly.type
_entity_poly.pdbx_seq_one_letter_code
_entity_poly.pdbx_strand_id
1 'polypeptide(L)'
;ADVDVGEAVAGIISDVRRRGDAALLDLTAKFDRLTANNVADLAVNRDEIEAALDALTPSLRDSLETAAKRIRAFHERQRPEGFDYTDDTGVGLGMRYTPVDAAGLYV
;
A
#
# COMPACT_ATOMS: atom_id res chain seq x y z
N ALA A 1 -24.10 -26.13 -5.12
CA ALA A 1 -22.85 -26.10 -5.88
C ALA A 1 -22.02 -24.99 -5.28
N ASP A 2 -20.78 -25.28 -4.88
CA ASP A 2 -19.88 -24.26 -4.37
C ASP A 2 -19.63 -23.26 -5.50
N VAL A 3 -19.80 -21.96 -5.23
CA VAL A 3 -19.57 -20.93 -6.24
C VAL A 3 -18.06 -20.83 -6.40
N ASP A 4 -17.54 -21.04 -7.61
CA ASP A 4 -16.10 -20.94 -7.85
C ASP A 4 -15.66 -19.47 -7.74
N VAL A 5 -15.22 -19.08 -6.54
CA VAL A 5 -14.67 -17.76 -6.24
C VAL A 5 -13.46 -17.47 -7.14
N GLY A 6 -12.69 -18.49 -7.51
CA GLY A 6 -11.54 -18.35 -8.39
C GLY A 6 -11.95 -17.86 -9.78
N GLU A 7 -13.01 -18.42 -10.35
CA GLU A 7 -13.55 -17.98 -11.64
C GLU A 7 -14.06 -16.53 -11.57
N ALA A 8 -14.79 -16.19 -10.51
CA ALA A 8 -15.31 -14.83 -10.31
C ALA A 8 -14.19 -13.78 -10.18
N VAL A 9 -13.15 -14.08 -9.38
CA VAL A 9 -12.00 -13.19 -9.19
C VAL A 9 -11.18 -13.06 -10.48
N ALA A 10 -10.96 -14.16 -11.21
CA ALA A 10 -10.29 -14.12 -12.51
C ALA A 10 -11.04 -13.23 -13.51
N GLY A 11 -12.38 -13.31 -13.51
CA GLY A 11 -13.23 -12.41 -14.29
C GLY A 11 -13.05 -10.93 -13.93
N ILE A 12 -13.06 -10.61 -12.63
CA ILE A 12 -12.87 -9.22 -12.15
C ILE A 12 -11.49 -8.68 -12.55
N ILE A 13 -10.43 -9.46 -12.33
CA ILE A 13 -9.06 -9.06 -12.69
C ILE A 13 -8.96 -8.82 -14.21
N SER A 14 -9.52 -9.73 -15.01
CA SER A 14 -9.52 -9.58 -16.47
C SER A 14 -10.25 -8.30 -16.91
N ASP A 15 -11.36 -7.97 -16.26
CA ASP A 15 -12.15 -6.81 -16.63
C ASP A 15 -11.47 -5.49 -16.24
N VAL A 16 -10.89 -5.42 -15.04
CA VAL A 16 -10.09 -4.26 -14.60
C VAL A 16 -8.87 -4.06 -15.51
N ARG A 17 -8.17 -5.15 -15.89
CA ARG A 17 -7.04 -5.04 -16.84
C ARG A 17 -7.44 -4.48 -18.20
N ARG A 18 -8.65 -4.80 -18.67
CA ARG A 18 -9.15 -4.41 -19.99
C ARG A 18 -9.75 -3.00 -20.00
N ARG A 19 -10.55 -2.65 -18.98
CA ARG A 19 -11.34 -1.41 -18.94
C ARG A 19 -10.79 -0.36 -17.97
N GLY A 20 -9.80 -0.71 -17.16
CA GLY A 20 -9.20 0.17 -16.16
C GLY A 20 -10.24 0.79 -15.24
N ASP A 21 -10.14 2.10 -15.09
CA ASP A 21 -10.98 2.99 -14.28
C ASP A 21 -12.49 2.72 -14.38
N ALA A 22 -13.00 2.45 -15.58
CA ALA A 22 -14.43 2.19 -15.77
C ALA A 22 -14.87 0.92 -15.03
N ALA A 23 -14.08 -0.15 -15.09
CA ALA A 23 -14.39 -1.37 -14.34
C ALA A 23 -14.26 -1.14 -12.84
N LEU A 24 -13.26 -0.38 -12.40
CA LEU A 24 -13.08 -0.06 -10.98
C LEU A 24 -14.31 0.67 -10.42
N LEU A 25 -14.78 1.72 -11.09
CA LEU A 25 -15.97 2.48 -10.67
C LEU A 25 -17.24 1.61 -10.63
N ASP A 26 -17.46 0.78 -11.65
CA ASP A 26 -18.59 -0.15 -11.69
C ASP A 26 -18.56 -1.15 -10.53
N LEU A 27 -17.38 -1.70 -10.24
CA LEU A 27 -17.19 -2.71 -9.19
C LEU A 27 -17.31 -2.09 -7.80
N THR A 28 -16.75 -0.90 -7.58
CA THR A 28 -16.92 -0.12 -6.34
C THR A 28 -18.40 0.21 -6.10
N ALA A 29 -19.14 0.66 -7.12
CA ALA A 29 -20.58 0.90 -6.99
C ALA A 29 -21.36 -0.39 -6.67
N LYS A 30 -20.96 -1.52 -7.26
CA LYS A 30 -21.62 -2.81 -7.04
C LYS A 30 -21.37 -3.38 -5.65
N PHE A 31 -20.11 -3.41 -5.21
CA PHE A 31 -19.71 -4.12 -3.99
C PHE A 31 -19.70 -3.22 -2.76
N ASP A 32 -19.26 -1.97 -2.90
CA ASP A 32 -19.13 -1.02 -1.79
C ASP A 32 -20.33 -0.06 -1.69
N ARG A 33 -21.20 -0.07 -2.70
CA ARG A 33 -22.37 0.83 -2.81
C ARG A 33 -21.99 2.31 -2.82
N LEU A 34 -20.77 2.61 -3.27
CA LEU A 34 -20.22 3.95 -3.39
C LEU A 34 -20.18 4.34 -4.87
N THR A 35 -20.83 5.44 -5.23
CA THR A 35 -20.78 5.99 -6.59
C THR A 35 -19.84 7.19 -6.63
N ALA A 36 -18.91 7.18 -7.57
CA ALA A 36 -17.97 8.26 -7.85
C ALA A 36 -18.05 8.63 -9.34
N ASN A 37 -17.78 9.90 -9.68
CA ASN A 37 -17.85 10.34 -11.08
C ASN A 37 -16.59 9.95 -11.85
N ASN A 38 -15.45 9.93 -11.16
CA ASN A 38 -14.16 9.49 -11.69
C ASN A 38 -13.31 8.86 -10.57
N VAL A 39 -12.21 8.21 -10.92
CA VAL A 39 -11.39 7.45 -9.95
C VAL A 39 -10.64 8.36 -8.98
N ALA A 40 -10.36 9.62 -9.35
CA ALA A 40 -9.75 10.57 -8.43
C ALA A 40 -10.70 10.91 -7.26
N ASP A 41 -12.02 10.83 -7.46
CA ASP A 41 -13.01 11.01 -6.39
C ASP A 41 -12.99 9.87 -5.36
N LEU A 42 -12.36 8.73 -5.67
CA LEU A 42 -12.15 7.62 -4.72
C LEU A 42 -10.92 7.85 -3.83
N ALA A 43 -10.03 8.77 -4.20
CA ALA A 43 -8.86 9.10 -3.39
C ALA A 43 -9.29 9.98 -2.21
N VAL A 44 -8.93 9.55 -1.00
CA VAL A 44 -9.15 10.37 0.21
C VAL A 44 -8.16 11.53 0.18
N ASN A 45 -8.68 12.75 0.23
CA ASN A 45 -7.86 13.94 0.13
C ASN A 45 -7.07 14.18 1.42
N ARG A 46 -5.95 14.89 1.30
CA ARG A 46 -5.07 15.19 2.44
C ARG A 46 -5.81 15.90 3.58
N ASP A 47 -6.68 16.85 3.25
CA ASP A 47 -7.45 17.61 4.24
C ASP A 47 -8.40 16.71 5.03
N GLU A 48 -8.99 15.68 4.40
CA GLU A 48 -9.85 14.70 5.08
C GLU A 48 -9.04 13.79 6.02
N ILE A 49 -7.82 13.42 5.61
CA ILE A 49 -6.89 12.66 6.45
C ILE A 49 -6.48 13.49 7.68
N GLU A 50 -6.13 14.77 7.48
CA GLU A 50 -5.75 15.67 8.57
C GLU A 50 -6.94 15.92 9.52
N ALA A 51 -8.14 16.14 8.98
CA ALA A 51 -9.36 16.28 9.79
C ALA A 51 -9.68 15.01 10.60
N ALA A 52 -9.50 13.82 10.02
CA ALA A 52 -9.69 12.55 10.72
C ALA A 52 -8.68 12.35 11.86
N LEU A 53 -7.42 12.77 11.65
CA LEU A 53 -6.37 12.73 12.66
C LEU A 53 -6.69 13.70 13.81
N ASP A 54 -7.15 14.90 13.51
CA ASP A 54 -7.51 15.93 14.49
C ASP A 54 -8.79 15.61 15.27
N ALA A 55 -9.69 14.82 14.67
CA ALA A 55 -10.91 14.34 15.32
C ALA A 55 -10.67 13.21 16.34
N LEU A 56 -9.46 12.65 16.42
CA LEU A 56 -9.13 11.62 17.40
C LEU A 56 -9.17 12.18 18.83
N THR A 57 -9.56 11.34 19.78
CA THR A 57 -9.35 11.67 21.18
C THR A 57 -7.84 11.76 21.47
N PRO A 58 -7.39 12.66 22.36
CA PRO A 58 -5.97 12.80 22.67
C PRO A 58 -5.30 11.48 23.07
N SER A 59 -5.98 10.65 23.88
CA SER A 59 -5.45 9.36 24.33
C SER A 59 -5.30 8.34 23.22
N LEU A 60 -6.22 8.30 22.25
CA LEU A 60 -6.13 7.41 21.09
C LEU A 60 -4.99 7.86 20.18
N ARG A 61 -4.89 9.17 19.93
CA ARG A 61 -3.80 9.74 19.14
C ARG A 61 -2.43 9.40 19.73
N ASP A 62 -2.24 9.65 21.03
CA ASP A 62 -0.99 9.34 21.73
C ASP A 62 -0.62 7.85 21.64
N SER A 63 -1.62 6.97 21.72
CA SER A 63 -1.43 5.52 21.61
C SER A 63 -0.97 5.11 20.21
N LEU A 64 -1.60 5.66 19.16
CA LEU A 64 -1.23 5.39 17.76
C LEU A 64 0.15 5.96 17.43
N GLU A 65 0.47 7.17 17.87
CA GLU A 65 1.79 7.78 17.66
C GLU A 65 2.89 6.98 18.38
N THR A 66 2.61 6.50 19.60
CA THR A 66 3.52 5.62 20.34
C THR A 66 3.76 4.31 19.60
N ALA A 67 2.70 3.67 19.10
CA ALA A 67 2.82 2.45 18.31
C ALA A 67 3.66 2.69 17.04
N ALA A 68 3.34 3.73 16.27
CA ALA A 68 4.06 4.10 15.05
C ALA A 68 5.56 4.36 15.33
N LYS A 69 5.88 5.10 16.40
CA LYS A 69 7.26 5.37 16.81
C LYS A 69 8.03 4.10 17.14
N ARG A 70 7.42 3.16 17.87
CA ARG A 70 8.06 1.89 18.25
C ARG A 70 8.26 0.98 17.05
N ILE A 71 7.25 0.86 16.17
CA ILE A 71 7.34 0.09 14.93
C ILE A 71 8.48 0.64 14.06
N ARG A 72 8.55 1.96 13.87
CA ARG A 72 9.63 2.59 13.09
C ARG A 72 11.00 2.31 13.69
N ALA A 73 11.16 2.57 14.99
CA ALA A 73 12.45 2.38 15.68
C ALA A 73 12.96 0.93 15.60
N PHE A 74 12.06 -0.05 15.56
CA PHE A 74 12.43 -1.45 15.37
C PHE A 74 12.90 -1.71 13.92
N HIS A 75 12.13 -1.31 12.92
CA HIS A 75 12.47 -1.56 11.51
C HIS A 75 13.69 -0.75 11.03
N GLU A 76 13.95 0.43 11.59
CA GLU A 76 15.18 1.19 11.32
C GLU A 76 16.44 0.41 11.70
N ARG A 77 16.40 -0.38 12.78
CA ARG A 77 17.50 -1.27 13.19
C ARG A 77 17.69 -2.47 12.27
N GLN A 78 16.65 -2.84 11.54
CA GLN A 78 16.67 -3.96 10.59
C GLN A 78 17.06 -3.51 9.17
N ARG A 79 17.24 -2.21 8.94
CA ARG A 79 17.56 -1.69 7.61
C ARG A 79 18.91 -2.26 7.16
N PRO A 80 18.97 -3.00 6.04
CA PRO A 80 20.20 -3.64 5.62
C PRO A 80 21.21 -2.60 5.13
N GLU A 81 22.48 -2.84 5.43
CA GLU A 81 23.60 -2.07 4.90
C GLU A 81 24.21 -2.85 3.74
N GLY A 82 24.42 -2.14 2.62
CA GLY A 82 25.19 -2.69 1.51
C GLY A 82 26.66 -2.82 1.88
N PHE A 83 27.42 -3.47 1.01
CA PHE A 83 28.88 -3.51 1.12
C PHE A 83 29.53 -3.39 -0.26
N ASP A 84 30.79 -3.01 -0.27
CA ASP A 84 31.65 -2.96 -1.44
C ASP A 84 33.07 -3.29 -0.99
N TYR A 85 33.78 -4.13 -1.73
CA TYR A 85 35.18 -4.47 -1.49
C TYR A 85 35.88 -4.93 -2.78
N THR A 86 37.21 -4.93 -2.76
CA THR A 86 38.03 -5.56 -3.80
C THR A 86 38.66 -6.82 -3.22
N ASP A 87 38.58 -7.94 -3.93
CA ASP A 87 39.16 -9.21 -3.48
C ASP A 87 40.68 -9.28 -3.74
N ASP A 88 41.31 -10.35 -3.26
CA ASP A 88 42.75 -10.59 -3.41
C ASP A 88 43.20 -10.78 -4.87
N THR A 89 42.26 -10.96 -5.80
CA THR A 89 42.51 -11.05 -7.24
C THR A 89 42.33 -9.70 -7.96
N GLY A 90 41.95 -8.65 -7.22
CA GLY A 90 41.74 -7.31 -7.75
C GLY A 90 40.33 -7.06 -8.32
N VAL A 91 39.37 -7.96 -8.08
CA VAL A 91 37.99 -7.83 -8.57
C VAL A 91 37.12 -7.09 -7.56
N GLY A 92 36.40 -6.06 -8.03
CA GLY A 92 35.41 -5.34 -7.23
C GLY A 92 34.11 -6.14 -7.08
N LEU A 93 33.65 -6.30 -5.84
CA LEU A 93 32.44 -7.03 -5.46
C LEU A 93 31.62 -6.19 -4.49
N GLY A 94 30.30 -6.25 -4.59
CA GLY A 94 29.44 -5.48 -3.70
C GLY A 94 27.99 -5.94 -3.71
N MET A 95 27.25 -5.47 -2.71
CA MET A 95 25.82 -5.67 -2.58
C MET A 95 25.15 -4.33 -2.29
N ARG A 96 24.09 -4.02 -3.04
CA ARG A 96 23.28 -2.82 -2.84
C ARG A 96 21.84 -3.21 -2.59
N TYR A 97 21.25 -2.64 -1.55
CA TYR A 97 19.82 -2.72 -1.28
C TYR A 97 19.12 -1.48 -1.84
N THR A 98 18.02 -1.67 -2.55
CA THR A 98 17.17 -0.59 -3.04
C THR A 98 15.72 -0.86 -2.63
N PRO A 99 14.93 0.17 -2.25
CA PRO A 99 13.51 -0.02 -2.03
C PRO A 99 12.81 -0.42 -3.32
N VAL A 100 11.62 -1.01 -3.21
CA VAL A 100 10.70 -1.13 -4.35
C VAL A 100 10.23 0.26 -4.77
N ASP A 101 9.93 0.44 -6.06
CA ASP A 101 9.48 1.73 -6.59
C ASP A 101 8.11 2.15 -6.03
N ALA A 102 7.23 1.19 -5.79
CA ALA A 102 5.91 1.39 -5.20
C ALA A 102 5.44 0.14 -4.44
N ALA A 103 4.67 0.34 -3.36
CA ALA A 103 4.00 -0.71 -2.62
C ALA A 103 2.53 -0.33 -2.37
N GLY A 104 1.61 -1.27 -2.57
CA GLY A 104 0.20 -1.11 -2.23
C GLY A 104 -0.14 -1.89 -0.95
N LEU A 105 -0.92 -1.29 -0.07
CA LEU A 105 -1.42 -1.92 1.16
C LEU A 105 -2.95 -2.01 1.09
N TYR A 106 -3.48 -3.24 1.19
CA TYR A 106 -4.92 -3.50 1.32
C TYR A 106 -5.24 -3.67 2.81
N VAL A 107 -6.19 -2.87 3.33
CA VAL A 107 -6.60 -2.86 4.75
C VAL A 107 -7.98 -3.49 4.90
#